data_AF-A0A8T0P6T7-F1
#
_entry.id   AF-A0A8T0P6T7-F1
#
_cell.length_a   1.000
_cell.length_b   1.000
_cell.length_c   1.000
_cell.angle_alpha   90.00
_cell.angle_beta   90.00
_cell.angle_gamma   90.00
#
_symmetry.space_group_name_H-M   'P 1'
#
loop_
_entity.id
_entity.type
_entity.pdbx_description
1 polymer ?
#
loop_
_entity_poly.entity_id
_entity_poly.type
_entity_poly.pdbx_seq_one_letter_code
_entity_poly.pdbx_strand_id
1 'polypeptide(L)'
;MARATTTVLCLVLPLLATLLATASAQTDTAQAPSPLPDTQLYPPPTPPPESSVYIPPPTSSPPPPPVASSLPPPSPPPPASSPPPPSPPPPVSSPPPPPPSPPPASNWTPVANVNDPTIQQVAQFAVRIYALSTKELRMQLQSVVSGETQPYDGGYNYRLVITVTGGKKTQYDAFVWGILGTTSWKLWSLTPHAI
;
A
#
# COMPACT_ATOMS: atom_id res chain seq x y z
N MET A 1 -21.40 50.88 -41.60
CA MET A 1 -19.94 50.87 -41.47
C MET A 1 -19.56 49.69 -40.58
N ALA A 2 -19.09 48.60 -41.19
CA ALA A 2 -18.69 47.37 -40.51
C ALA A 2 -17.20 47.47 -40.09
N ARG A 3 -16.86 47.00 -38.88
CA ARG A 3 -15.47 46.75 -38.47
C ARG A 3 -15.31 45.27 -38.19
N ALA A 4 -14.19 44.77 -38.68
CA ALA A 4 -13.92 43.40 -39.08
C ALA A 4 -13.59 42.46 -37.91
N THR A 5 -14.03 41.23 -38.09
CA THR A 5 -13.60 39.98 -37.46
C THR A 5 -12.12 39.72 -37.76
N THR A 6 -11.34 39.22 -36.79
CA THR A 6 -10.10 38.48 -37.06
C THR A 6 -9.90 37.39 -36.00
N THR A 7 -10.18 36.17 -36.44
CA THR A 7 -9.72 34.91 -35.86
C THR A 7 -8.40 34.56 -36.54
N VAL A 8 -7.32 34.32 -35.79
CA VAL A 8 -6.23 33.45 -36.24
C VAL A 8 -5.74 32.60 -35.06
N LEU A 9 -6.12 31.32 -35.14
CA LEU A 9 -5.54 30.16 -34.49
C LEU A 9 -4.14 29.92 -35.07
N CYS A 10 -3.11 29.65 -34.26
CA CYS A 10 -2.07 28.65 -34.60
C CYS A 10 -1.11 28.37 -33.44
N LEU A 11 -1.05 27.07 -33.11
CA LEU A 11 -0.12 26.37 -32.24
C LEU A 11 1.32 26.46 -32.78
N VAL A 12 2.32 26.52 -31.89
CA VAL A 12 3.69 26.12 -32.25
C VAL A 12 4.32 25.33 -31.10
N LEU A 13 4.15 24.01 -31.18
CA LEU A 13 5.04 23.00 -30.61
C LEU A 13 6.32 22.95 -31.46
N PRO A 14 7.54 22.84 -30.89
CA PRO A 14 8.70 22.48 -31.70
C PRO A 14 8.77 20.95 -31.86
N LEU A 15 8.50 20.51 -33.09
CA LEU A 15 8.81 19.19 -33.63
C LEU A 15 10.26 19.19 -34.14
N LEU A 16 11.08 18.21 -33.75
CA LEU A 16 12.40 17.96 -34.35
C LEU A 16 12.33 16.65 -35.16
N ALA A 17 12.29 16.79 -36.48
CA ALA A 17 12.59 15.74 -37.47
C ALA A 17 13.93 16.13 -38.13
N THR A 18 14.86 15.25 -38.50
CA THR A 18 14.79 14.42 -39.71
C THR A 18 16.13 13.66 -39.86
N LEU A 19 16.12 12.39 -40.29
CA LEU A 19 17.18 11.87 -41.18
C LEU A 19 16.56 10.92 -42.23
N LEU A 20 16.78 11.27 -43.50
CA LEU A 20 16.42 10.60 -44.77
C LEU A 20 16.95 9.15 -44.83
N ALA A 21 16.19 8.13 -45.24
CA ALA A 21 15.63 7.78 -46.55
C ALA A 21 16.47 6.74 -47.33
N THR A 22 15.84 5.62 -47.69
CA THR A 22 16.07 4.95 -48.97
C THR A 22 14.79 4.26 -49.40
N ALA A 23 14.30 4.69 -50.55
CA ALA A 23 13.17 4.12 -51.25
C ALA A 23 13.62 2.91 -52.08
N SER A 24 12.79 1.88 -52.15
CA SER A 24 12.65 1.09 -53.37
C SER A 24 11.20 0.59 -53.44
N ALA A 25 10.52 1.05 -54.48
CA ALA A 25 9.17 0.69 -54.86
C ALA A 25 9.09 -0.77 -55.29
N GLN A 26 7.97 -1.44 -55.02
CA GLN A 26 7.51 -2.58 -55.80
C GLN A 26 5.98 -2.72 -55.69
N THR A 27 5.33 -2.26 -56.75
CA THR A 27 4.16 -2.80 -57.48
C THR A 27 3.17 -3.72 -56.75
N ASP A 28 1.95 -3.18 -56.60
CA ASP A 28 0.62 -3.77 -56.83
C ASP A 28 0.55 -5.28 -57.15
N THR A 29 -0.05 -6.05 -56.24
CA THR A 29 -0.99 -7.14 -56.60
C THR A 29 -1.96 -7.31 -55.42
N ALA A 30 -3.24 -7.11 -55.69
CA ALA A 30 -4.33 -7.33 -54.76
C ALA A 30 -4.40 -8.80 -54.30
N GLN A 31 -4.42 -9.04 -52.98
CA GLN A 31 -4.83 -10.32 -52.42
C GLN A 31 -5.79 -10.08 -51.25
N ALA A 32 -6.99 -10.64 -51.38
CA ALA A 32 -8.05 -10.59 -50.37
C ALA A 32 -7.58 -11.16 -49.02
N PRO A 33 -8.12 -10.69 -47.88
CA PRO A 33 -7.83 -11.29 -46.59
C PRO A 33 -8.34 -12.73 -46.55
N SER A 34 -7.44 -13.69 -46.35
CA SER A 34 -7.82 -15.06 -46.00
C SER A 34 -8.48 -15.09 -44.61
N PRO A 35 -9.54 -15.89 -44.41
CA PRO A 35 -10.19 -16.03 -43.10
C PRO A 35 -9.27 -16.68 -42.07
N LEU A 36 -9.36 -16.20 -40.83
CA LEU A 36 -8.75 -16.79 -39.63
C LEU A 36 -9.12 -18.29 -39.51
N PRO A 37 -8.18 -19.21 -39.26
CA PRO A 37 -8.55 -20.57 -38.90
C PRO A 37 -9.16 -20.61 -37.49
N ASP A 38 -10.27 -21.32 -37.39
CA ASP A 38 -11.04 -21.63 -36.18
C ASP A 38 -10.18 -21.99 -34.95
N THR A 39 -10.63 -21.48 -33.81
CA THR A 39 -10.21 -21.82 -32.45
C THR A 39 -10.23 -23.34 -32.24
N GLN A 40 -9.08 -23.98 -32.42
CA GLN A 40 -8.88 -25.37 -31.99
C GLN A 40 -8.84 -25.40 -30.46
N LEU A 41 -9.84 -26.06 -29.88
CA LEU A 41 -9.91 -26.46 -28.47
C LEU A 41 -8.75 -27.42 -28.17
N TYR A 42 -7.64 -26.89 -27.69
CA TYR A 42 -6.59 -27.72 -27.10
C TYR A 42 -7.07 -28.21 -25.71
N PRO A 43 -7.06 -29.52 -25.42
CA PRO A 43 -7.24 -29.99 -24.05
C PRO A 43 -6.06 -29.53 -23.18
N PRO A 44 -6.26 -29.29 -21.87
CA PRO A 44 -5.18 -28.92 -20.98
C PRO A 44 -4.14 -30.03 -20.87
N PRO A 45 -2.85 -29.70 -20.64
CA PRO A 45 -1.81 -30.70 -20.45
C PRO A 45 -2.07 -31.55 -19.20
N THR A 46 -1.83 -32.85 -19.32
CA THR A 46 -1.93 -33.84 -18.24
C THR A 46 -0.94 -33.51 -17.12
N PRO A 47 -1.34 -33.51 -15.84
CA PRO A 47 -0.39 -33.33 -14.75
C PRO A 47 0.63 -34.50 -14.70
N PRO A 48 1.87 -34.24 -14.24
CA PRO A 48 2.86 -35.29 -14.06
C PRO A 48 2.41 -36.29 -12.98
N PRO A 49 2.80 -37.58 -13.07
CA PRO A 49 2.48 -38.55 -12.03
C PRO A 49 3.15 -38.13 -10.70
N GLU A 50 2.35 -38.05 -9.65
CA GLU A 50 2.84 -37.81 -8.29
C GLU A 50 3.84 -38.90 -7.92
N SER A 51 5.01 -38.47 -7.47
CA SER A 51 6.04 -39.35 -6.92
C SER A 51 5.53 -39.87 -5.58
N SER A 52 4.88 -41.04 -5.59
CA SER A 52 4.51 -41.77 -4.38
C SER A 52 5.77 -42.05 -3.57
N VAL A 53 5.94 -41.27 -2.51
CA VAL A 53 6.94 -41.50 -1.47
C VAL A 53 6.62 -42.84 -0.80
N TYR A 54 7.46 -43.83 -1.03
CA TYR A 54 7.40 -45.10 -0.31
C TYR A 54 7.73 -44.85 1.17
N ILE A 55 6.73 -44.98 2.05
CA ILE A 55 6.91 -44.94 3.50
C ILE A 55 7.05 -46.40 3.96
N PRO A 56 8.21 -46.84 4.49
CA PRO A 56 8.33 -48.18 5.03
C PRO A 56 7.44 -48.34 6.28
N PRO A 57 6.96 -49.56 6.58
CA PRO A 57 6.14 -49.79 7.76
C PRO A 57 6.94 -49.51 9.05
N PRO A 58 6.29 -49.06 10.14
CA PRO A 58 6.96 -48.92 11.41
C PRO A 58 7.41 -50.28 11.93
N THR A 59 8.66 -50.36 12.38
CA THR A 59 9.19 -51.50 13.12
C THR A 59 8.48 -51.62 14.48
N SER A 60 7.87 -52.77 14.75
CA SER A 60 7.29 -53.10 16.06
C SER A 60 8.34 -52.97 17.16
N SER A 61 8.14 -52.05 18.10
CA SER A 61 8.90 -51.99 19.35
C SER A 61 8.38 -53.05 20.34
N PRO A 62 9.25 -53.69 21.14
CA PRO A 62 8.81 -54.61 22.18
C PRO A 62 8.10 -53.87 23.33
N PRO A 63 7.19 -54.53 24.08
CA PRO A 63 6.51 -53.92 25.21
C PRO A 63 7.47 -53.69 26.39
N PRO A 64 7.27 -52.63 27.20
CA PRO A 64 8.05 -52.39 28.41
C PRO A 64 7.72 -53.41 29.51
N PRO A 65 8.65 -53.68 30.45
CA PRO A 65 8.39 -54.56 31.59
C PRO A 65 7.38 -53.94 32.58
N PRO A 66 6.68 -54.75 33.39
CA PRO A 66 5.74 -54.25 34.37
C PRO A 66 6.46 -53.46 35.47
N VAL A 67 5.99 -52.24 35.73
CA VAL A 67 6.47 -51.40 36.83
C VAL A 67 6.03 -51.98 38.17
N ALA A 68 6.98 -52.22 39.07
CA ALA A 68 6.72 -52.62 40.44
C ALA A 68 6.14 -51.44 41.23
N SER A 69 4.92 -51.61 41.75
CA SER A 69 4.23 -50.63 42.58
C SER A 69 5.01 -50.36 43.87
N SER A 70 5.65 -49.20 43.97
CA SER A 70 6.28 -48.72 45.20
C SER A 70 5.25 -47.90 46.00
N LEU A 71 5.00 -48.29 47.26
CA LEU A 71 4.13 -47.55 48.16
C LEU A 71 4.72 -46.17 48.50
N PRO A 72 3.91 -45.11 48.62
CA PRO A 72 4.42 -43.79 48.97
C PRO A 72 4.88 -43.72 50.44
N PRO A 73 5.91 -42.93 50.77
CA PRO A 73 6.36 -42.74 52.14
C PRO A 73 5.36 -41.90 52.97
N PRO A 74 5.36 -42.03 54.31
CA PRO A 74 4.48 -41.24 55.18
C PRO A 74 4.85 -39.76 55.18
N SER A 75 3.84 -38.90 55.38
CA SER A 75 3.99 -37.44 55.39
C SER A 75 4.73 -36.92 56.62
N PRO A 76 5.53 -35.83 56.50
CA PRO A 76 6.25 -35.24 57.62
C PRO A 76 5.31 -34.47 58.59
N PRO A 77 5.72 -34.26 59.86
CA PRO A 77 4.95 -33.49 60.83
C PRO A 77 4.89 -32.00 60.47
N PRO A 78 3.87 -31.26 60.95
CA PRO A 78 3.74 -29.83 60.66
C PRO A 78 4.83 -28.99 61.34
N PRO A 79 5.24 -27.86 60.73
CA PRO A 79 6.26 -26.98 61.31
C PRO A 79 5.74 -26.24 62.55
N ALA A 80 6.63 -26.02 63.52
CA ALA A 80 6.35 -25.21 64.70
C ALA A 80 6.11 -23.73 64.31
N SER A 81 5.18 -23.08 65.01
CA SER A 81 4.77 -21.70 64.74
C SER A 81 5.92 -20.69 64.93
N SER A 82 6.30 -20.01 63.86
CA SER A 82 7.30 -18.92 63.90
C SER A 82 6.75 -17.66 64.61
N PRO A 83 7.59 -16.87 65.29
CA PRO A 83 7.17 -15.60 65.88
C PRO A 83 6.80 -14.56 64.80
N PRO A 84 5.96 -13.57 65.13
CA PRO A 84 5.55 -12.55 64.17
C PRO A 84 6.71 -11.60 63.80
N PRO A 85 6.74 -11.08 62.57
CA PRO A 85 7.78 -10.16 62.13
C PRO A 85 7.67 -8.77 62.81
N PRO A 86 8.78 -8.00 62.87
CA PRO A 86 8.77 -6.65 63.42
C PRO A 86 7.94 -5.68 62.56
N SER A 87 7.40 -4.64 63.19
CA SER A 87 6.58 -3.62 62.53
C SER A 87 7.37 -2.80 61.50
N PRO A 88 6.73 -2.37 60.39
CA PRO A 88 7.40 -1.59 59.36
C PRO A 88 7.72 -0.16 59.82
N PRO A 89 8.77 0.49 59.25
CA PRO A 89 9.09 1.88 59.54
C PRO A 89 8.01 2.84 58.99
N PRO A 90 7.95 4.09 59.50
CA PRO A 90 6.99 5.09 59.02
C PRO A 90 7.22 5.44 57.54
N PRO A 91 6.17 5.87 56.81
CA PRO A 91 6.29 6.21 55.41
C PRO A 91 7.16 7.46 55.23
N VAL A 92 8.21 7.33 54.42
CA VAL A 92 8.98 8.48 53.92
C VAL A 92 8.10 9.29 52.97
N SER A 93 8.10 10.62 53.13
CA SER A 93 7.35 11.54 52.27
C SER A 93 7.83 11.42 50.82
N SER A 94 6.92 11.05 49.92
CA SER A 94 7.22 10.91 48.49
C SER A 94 7.64 12.25 47.87
N PRO A 95 8.65 12.28 46.98
CA PRO A 95 8.98 13.46 46.21
C PRO A 95 7.82 13.86 45.28
N PRO A 96 7.71 15.13 44.87
CA PRO A 96 6.68 15.59 43.95
C PRO A 96 6.79 14.87 42.59
N PRO A 97 5.65 14.66 41.88
CA PRO A 97 5.67 13.99 40.60
C PRO A 97 6.45 14.81 39.56
N PRO A 98 7.14 14.15 38.60
CA PRO A 98 7.77 14.84 37.48
C PRO A 98 6.72 15.58 36.63
N PRO A 99 7.12 16.62 35.89
CA PRO A 99 6.22 17.30 34.94
C PRO A 99 5.67 16.29 33.92
N PRO A 100 4.45 16.52 33.38
CA PRO A 100 3.86 15.64 32.39
C PRO A 100 4.76 15.55 31.15
N SER A 101 5.05 14.32 30.73
CA SER A 101 5.73 14.05 29.47
C SER A 101 4.95 14.65 28.30
N PRO A 102 5.61 15.18 27.25
CA PRO A 102 4.93 15.61 26.04
C PRO A 102 4.11 14.44 25.47
N PRO A 103 2.94 14.70 24.86
CA PRO A 103 2.12 13.65 24.28
C PRO A 103 2.93 12.86 23.24
N PRO A 104 2.69 11.55 23.10
CA PRO A 104 3.37 10.75 22.10
C PRO A 104 3.21 11.40 20.73
N ALA A 105 4.33 11.65 20.06
CA ALA A 105 4.33 12.25 18.73
C ALA A 105 3.39 11.44 17.83
N SER A 106 2.39 12.11 17.25
CA SER A 106 1.65 11.57 16.12
C SER A 106 2.68 11.12 15.09
N ASN A 107 2.62 9.87 14.64
CA ASN A 107 3.53 9.30 13.64
C ASN A 107 3.34 9.90 12.22
N TRP A 108 2.68 11.07 12.14
CA TRP A 108 2.54 11.91 10.97
C TRP A 108 3.67 12.94 10.95
N THR A 109 4.38 12.99 9.83
CA THR A 109 5.45 13.93 9.56
C THR A 109 5.00 14.91 8.48
N PRO A 110 5.08 16.23 8.70
CA PRO A 110 4.76 17.20 7.66
C PRO A 110 5.64 17.01 6.42
N VAL A 111 5.04 17.16 5.25
CA VAL A 111 5.76 17.16 3.97
C VAL A 111 6.54 18.47 3.87
N ALA A 112 7.87 18.38 3.87
CA ALA A 112 8.74 19.55 3.81
C ALA A 112 8.68 20.29 2.45
N ASN A 113 8.57 19.55 1.35
CA ASN A 113 8.45 20.11 0.01
C ASN A 113 7.28 19.46 -0.74
N VAL A 114 6.17 20.19 -0.85
CA VAL A 114 4.99 19.72 -1.58
C VAL A 114 5.21 19.62 -3.09
N ASN A 115 6.23 20.29 -3.62
CA ASN A 115 6.61 20.21 -5.04
C ASN A 115 7.57 19.05 -5.33
N ASP A 116 7.89 18.22 -4.33
CA ASP A 116 8.67 17.00 -4.56
C ASP A 116 7.95 16.10 -5.59
N PRO A 117 8.66 15.56 -6.61
CA PRO A 117 8.05 14.75 -7.65
C PRO A 117 7.26 13.55 -7.12
N THR A 118 7.69 12.95 -6.01
CA THR A 118 6.99 11.82 -5.40
C THR A 118 5.68 12.25 -4.76
N ILE A 119 5.64 13.42 -4.12
CA ILE A 119 4.41 14.00 -3.55
C ILE A 119 3.44 14.42 -4.65
N GLN A 120 3.96 15.01 -5.74
CA GLN A 120 3.15 15.31 -6.92
C GLN A 120 2.57 14.04 -7.55
N GLN A 121 3.33 12.95 -7.61
CA GLN A 121 2.85 11.66 -8.09
C GLN A 121 1.71 11.11 -7.22
N VAL A 122 1.82 11.20 -5.89
CA VAL A 122 0.74 10.80 -4.95
C VAL A 122 -0.54 11.57 -5.23
N ALA A 123 -0.43 12.89 -5.38
CA ALA A 123 -1.58 13.76 -5.66
C ALA A 123 -2.21 13.47 -7.03
N GLN A 124 -1.38 13.27 -8.07
CA GLN A 124 -1.86 12.89 -9.41
C GLN A 124 -2.59 11.55 -9.40
N PHE A 125 -2.05 10.57 -8.68
CA PHE A 125 -2.71 9.28 -8.48
C PHE A 125 -4.08 9.46 -7.84
N ALA A 126 -4.17 10.23 -6.74
CA ALA A 126 -5.43 10.46 -6.04
C ALA A 126 -6.49 11.09 -6.95
N VAL A 127 -6.14 12.15 -7.67
CA VAL A 127 -7.06 12.83 -8.60
C VAL A 127 -7.48 11.89 -9.72
N ARG A 128 -6.55 11.14 -10.30
CA ARG A 128 -6.86 10.25 -11.43
C ARG A 128 -7.81 9.14 -11.04
N ILE A 129 -7.55 8.47 -9.90
CA ILE A 129 -8.41 7.38 -9.42
C ILE A 129 -9.80 7.91 -9.05
N TYR A 130 -9.87 9.08 -8.41
CA TYR A 130 -11.16 9.71 -8.09
C TYR A 130 -11.94 10.11 -9.34
N ALA A 131 -11.30 10.82 -10.28
CA ALA A 131 -11.93 11.26 -11.53
C ALA A 131 -12.50 10.09 -12.34
N LEU A 132 -11.80 8.96 -12.35
CA LEU A 132 -12.28 7.73 -13.00
C LEU A 132 -13.45 7.11 -12.24
N SER A 133 -13.39 7.03 -10.91
CA SER A 133 -14.44 6.40 -10.09
C SER A 133 -15.74 7.21 -10.04
N THR A 134 -15.65 8.54 -10.08
CA THR A 134 -16.81 9.45 -10.07
C THR A 134 -17.26 9.91 -11.45
N LYS A 135 -16.54 9.52 -12.51
CA LYS A 135 -16.75 9.95 -13.90
C LYS A 135 -16.55 11.46 -14.12
N GLU A 136 -15.82 12.14 -13.23
CA GLU A 136 -15.41 13.54 -13.36
C GLU A 136 -14.15 13.67 -14.26
N LEU A 137 -14.23 13.22 -15.51
CA LEU A 137 -13.08 13.09 -16.43
C LEU A 137 -12.42 14.42 -16.86
N ARG A 138 -12.93 15.56 -16.40
CA ARG A 138 -12.33 16.89 -16.58
C ARG A 138 -11.50 17.32 -15.38
N MET A 139 -11.56 16.58 -14.27
CA MET A 139 -10.83 16.87 -13.06
C MET A 139 -9.34 16.62 -13.23
N GLN A 140 -8.52 17.62 -12.89
CA GLN A 140 -7.06 17.58 -13.02
C GLN A 140 -6.41 18.21 -11.79
N LEU A 141 -5.28 17.65 -11.35
CA LEU A 141 -4.48 18.25 -10.28
C LEU A 141 -3.93 19.59 -10.76
N GLN A 142 -4.11 20.63 -9.95
CA GLN A 142 -3.49 21.93 -10.18
C GLN A 142 -2.24 22.11 -9.31
N SER A 143 -2.35 21.81 -8.01
CA SER A 143 -1.23 21.91 -7.08
C SER A 143 -1.50 21.13 -5.79
N VAL A 144 -0.43 20.89 -5.02
CA VAL A 144 -0.50 20.40 -3.64
C VAL A 144 -0.27 21.59 -2.72
N VAL A 145 -1.19 21.80 -1.77
CA VAL A 145 -1.17 22.94 -0.83
C VAL A 145 -0.36 22.59 0.42
N SER A 146 -0.63 21.42 0.98
CA SER A 146 0.04 20.92 2.17
C SER A 146 -0.08 19.39 2.22
N GLY A 147 0.69 18.77 3.12
CA GLY A 147 0.48 17.37 3.40
C GLY A 147 1.32 16.83 4.55
N GLU A 148 0.99 15.61 4.93
CA GLU A 148 1.67 14.84 5.97
C GLU A 148 1.82 13.39 5.51
N THR A 149 2.90 12.75 5.95
CA THR A 149 3.18 11.33 5.67
C THR A 149 3.30 10.52 6.95
N GLN A 150 2.97 9.24 6.89
CA GLN A 150 3.06 8.32 8.01
C GLN A 150 3.49 6.95 7.51
N PRO A 151 4.60 6.35 8.02
CA PRO A 151 4.95 4.97 7.69
C PRO A 151 3.80 4.02 8.06
N TYR A 152 3.39 3.16 7.12
CA TYR A 152 2.29 2.22 7.32
C TYR A 152 2.43 1.01 6.40
N ASP A 153 2.43 -0.19 6.98
CA ASP A 153 2.34 -1.48 6.27
C ASP A 153 3.34 -1.63 5.09
N GLY A 154 4.61 -1.30 5.32
CA GLY A 154 5.67 -1.37 4.29
C GLY A 154 5.67 -0.23 3.25
N GLY A 155 4.73 0.72 3.35
CA GLY A 155 4.67 1.94 2.56
C GLY A 155 4.43 3.17 3.43
N TYR A 156 3.77 4.16 2.84
CA TYR A 156 3.39 5.39 3.53
C TYR A 156 1.93 5.71 3.28
N ASN A 157 1.27 6.16 4.33
CA ASN A 157 0.06 6.93 4.28
C ASN A 157 0.41 8.40 3.96
N TYR A 158 -0.41 9.04 3.13
CA TYR A 158 -0.29 10.42 2.72
C TYR A 158 -1.63 11.13 2.93
N ARG A 159 -1.63 12.20 3.71
CA ARG A 159 -2.76 13.13 3.81
C ARG A 159 -2.35 14.42 3.12
N LEU A 160 -3.00 14.75 2.02
CA LEU A 160 -2.66 15.93 1.22
C LEU A 160 -3.89 16.84 1.11
N VAL A 161 -3.67 18.14 1.21
CA VAL A 161 -4.64 19.14 0.73
C VAL A 161 -4.23 19.52 -0.68
N ILE A 162 -5.11 19.32 -1.64
CA ILE A 162 -4.81 19.55 -3.07
C ILE A 162 -5.79 20.54 -3.69
N THR A 163 -5.29 21.30 -4.64
CA THR A 163 -6.13 22.13 -5.53
C THR A 163 -6.31 21.43 -6.86
N VAL A 164 -7.52 21.49 -7.39
CA VAL A 164 -7.91 20.83 -8.65
C VAL A 164 -8.67 21.78 -9.55
N THR A 165 -8.60 21.53 -10.86
CA THR A 165 -9.48 22.16 -11.85
C THR A 165 -10.51 21.15 -12.35
N GLY A 166 -11.68 21.61 -12.76
CA GLY A 166 -12.73 20.76 -13.35
C GLY A 166 -13.47 19.83 -12.38
N GLY A 167 -13.18 19.90 -11.07
CA GLY A 167 -13.93 19.22 -10.02
C GLY A 167 -15.08 20.07 -9.45
N LYS A 168 -15.95 19.47 -8.65
CA LYS A 168 -17.08 20.16 -7.98
C LYS A 168 -16.63 21.25 -7.01
N LYS A 169 -15.44 21.12 -6.45
CA LYS A 169 -14.81 22.06 -5.53
C LYS A 169 -13.40 22.36 -6.00
N THR A 170 -12.82 23.43 -5.49
CA THR A 170 -11.46 23.84 -5.85
C THR A 170 -10.40 23.11 -5.03
N GLN A 171 -10.70 22.74 -3.78
CA GLN A 171 -9.78 22.03 -2.89
C GLN A 171 -10.38 20.74 -2.32
N TYR A 172 -9.52 19.75 -2.11
CA TYR A 172 -9.86 18.43 -1.60
C TYR A 172 -8.82 17.93 -0.59
N ASP A 173 -9.29 17.18 0.39
CA ASP A 173 -8.48 16.34 1.26
C ASP A 173 -8.32 14.96 0.61
N ALA A 174 -7.08 14.63 0.23
CA ALA A 174 -6.71 13.34 -0.32
C ALA A 174 -6.05 12.47 0.75
N PHE A 175 -6.54 11.25 0.93
CA PHE A 175 -5.91 10.25 1.77
C PHE A 175 -5.52 9.04 0.93
N VAL A 176 -4.23 8.78 0.82
CA VAL A 176 -3.64 7.75 -0.05
C VAL A 176 -2.69 6.87 0.77
N TRP A 177 -2.57 5.61 0.39
CA TRP A 177 -1.45 4.76 0.78
C TRP A 177 -0.67 4.31 -0.46
N GLY A 178 0.65 4.19 -0.35
CA GLY A 178 1.45 3.57 -1.41
C GLY A 178 2.91 3.35 -1.06
N ILE A 179 3.58 2.58 -1.91
CA ILE A 179 5.01 2.28 -1.84
C ILE A 179 5.71 2.99 -3.01
N LEU A 180 6.60 3.94 -2.68
CA LEU A 180 7.33 4.71 -3.68
C LEU A 180 8.17 3.80 -4.59
N GLY A 181 8.22 4.13 -5.88
CA GLY A 181 8.93 3.34 -6.90
C GLY A 181 8.19 2.08 -7.36
N THR A 182 6.96 1.82 -6.88
CA THR A 182 6.15 0.65 -7.26
C THR A 182 4.80 1.06 -7.87
N THR A 183 3.97 0.08 -8.23
CA THR A 183 2.56 0.27 -8.61
C THR A 183 1.57 -0.10 -7.50
N SER A 184 2.05 -0.36 -6.28
CA SER A 184 1.23 -0.65 -5.11
C SER A 184 0.73 0.64 -4.45
N TRP A 185 -0.45 1.10 -4.86
CA TRP A 185 -1.08 2.33 -4.38
C TRP A 185 -2.57 2.11 -4.14
N LYS A 186 -3.14 2.83 -3.17
CA LYS A 186 -4.56 2.80 -2.85
C LYS A 186 -5.05 4.18 -2.45
N LEU A 187 -6.14 4.63 -3.08
CA LEU A 187 -6.86 5.81 -2.64
C LEU A 187 -7.83 5.39 -1.51
N TRP A 188 -7.64 5.92 -0.31
CA TRP A 188 -8.58 5.73 0.80
C TRP A 188 -9.78 6.66 0.66
N SER A 189 -9.54 7.94 0.44
CA SER A 189 -10.60 8.93 0.25
C SER A 189 -10.09 10.16 -0.52
N LEU A 190 -11.02 10.83 -1.18
CA LEU A 190 -10.83 12.17 -1.71
C LEU A 190 -12.11 12.97 -1.49
N THR A 191 -12.08 13.87 -0.50
CA THR A 191 -13.27 14.60 -0.03
C THR A 191 -13.09 16.10 -0.22
N PRO A 192 -14.15 16.86 -0.53
CA PRO A 192 -14.10 18.31 -0.51
C PRO A 192 -13.43 18.85 0.76
N HIS A 193 -12.49 19.77 0.61
CA HIS A 193 -11.84 20.41 1.75
C HIS A 193 -12.84 21.32 2.47
N ALA A 194 -12.94 21.19 3.78
CA ALA A 194 -13.77 22.07 4.60
C ALA A 194 -13.07 23.42 4.77
N ILE A 195 -13.82 24.51 4.54
CA ILE A 195 -13.41 25.91 4.72
C ILE A 195 -13.93 26.46 6.03
#